data_AF-A0A964J283-F1
#
_entry.id   AF-A0A964J283-F1
#
_cell.length_a   1.000
_cell.length_b   1.000
_cell.length_c   1.000
_cell.angle_alpha   90.00
_cell.angle_beta   90.00
_cell.angle_gamma   90.00
#
_symmetry.space_group_name_H-M   'P 1'
#
loop_
_entity.id
_entity.type
_entity.pdbx_description
1 polymer ?
#
loop_
_entity_poly.entity_id
_entity_poly.type
_entity_poly.pdbx_seq_one_letter_code
_entity_poly.pdbx_strand_id
1 'polypeptide(L)'
;MLVAYRPRNNVSLHTTDGRSMVTQQQVSDEQVTRASELVSELEHEIRSFVEQVSDGPFVREVRAGTFPLDGIRFVHLNHYHLIVNDMSNLNVYVAKARNEQEMLFFHFMATEEKNHFESVFLLNKGLGLEPDEVRAFQPHSACLLRTNYFSRLAQYGTPGEIALAILLNFPVWAGGAKREAEGLKRHYGLGNPVPGGDQFDTDILDRFEDATEGFREQALRIVATDLLTPGSKAGLRRAGIWAANYEAMVWQAYYEQGRRYAERMEKAR
;
A
#
# COMPACT_ATOMS: atom_id res chain seq x y z
N MET A 1 30.14 -1.69 20.30
CA MET A 1 29.99 -1.57 21.77
C MET A 1 28.82 -0.63 22.02
N LEU A 2 27.60 -1.18 22.03
CA LEU A 2 26.34 -0.46 22.21
C LEU A 2 25.71 -1.02 23.49
N VAL A 3 25.56 -0.15 24.48
CA VAL A 3 25.14 -0.50 25.84
C VAL A 3 23.63 -0.69 25.85
N ALA A 4 23.18 -1.85 26.34
CA ALA A 4 21.78 -2.16 26.57
C ALA A 4 21.17 -1.23 27.63
N TYR A 5 20.14 -0.47 27.25
CA TYR A 5 19.35 0.32 28.18
C TYR A 5 18.22 -0.56 28.76
N ARG A 6 18.27 -0.81 30.07
CA ARG A 6 17.15 -1.36 30.85
C ARG A 6 16.37 -0.20 31.45
N PRO A 7 15.03 -0.12 31.32
CA PRO A 7 14.27 0.91 32.00
C PRO A 7 14.16 0.56 33.50
N ARG A 8 14.58 1.49 34.37
CA ARG A 8 14.22 1.49 35.79
C ARG A 8 13.13 2.54 36.01
N ASN A 9 12.03 2.08 36.59
CA ASN A 9 10.97 2.75 37.37
C ASN A 9 10.86 4.27 37.35
N ASN A 10 9.62 4.72 37.05
CA ASN A 10 8.92 5.91 37.55
C ASN A 10 9.79 7.02 38.18
N VAL A 11 10.08 8.03 37.39
CA VAL A 11 10.43 9.37 37.89
C VAL A 11 9.39 10.34 37.32
N SER A 12 8.53 10.85 38.20
CA SER A 12 7.64 11.97 37.90
C SER A 12 8.51 13.23 37.83
N LEU A 13 8.65 13.82 36.64
CA LEU A 13 9.34 15.09 36.43
C LEU A 13 8.31 16.22 36.48
N HIS A 14 8.22 16.89 37.62
CA HIS A 14 7.59 18.21 37.71
C HIS A 14 8.59 19.27 37.19
N THR A 15 8.17 20.05 36.21
CA THR A 15 8.90 21.26 35.78
C THR A 15 8.45 22.46 36.61
N THR A 16 9.41 23.24 37.08
CA THR A 16 9.26 24.41 37.96
C THR A 16 8.81 25.69 37.25
N ASP A 17 8.37 25.62 36.00
CA ASP A 17 7.81 26.75 35.27
C ASP A 17 6.44 26.34 34.74
N GLY A 18 5.38 26.98 35.24
CA GLY A 18 3.97 26.63 35.08
C GLY A 18 3.41 26.79 33.66
N ARG A 19 4.21 26.53 32.62
CA ARG A 19 3.75 26.39 31.25
C ARG A 19 3.48 24.92 30.98
N SER A 20 2.19 24.61 30.91
CA SER A 20 1.66 23.33 30.42
C SER A 20 2.45 22.91 29.18
N MET A 21 3.11 21.75 29.25
CA MET A 21 3.45 21.00 28.05
C MET A 21 2.15 20.90 27.22
N VAL A 22 2.28 21.07 25.91
CA VAL A 22 1.18 20.90 24.95
C VAL A 22 0.42 19.65 25.34
N THR A 23 -0.76 19.81 25.93
CA THR A 23 -1.65 18.71 26.24
C THR A 23 -2.04 18.17 24.88
N GLN A 24 -1.44 17.04 24.46
CA GLN A 24 -1.92 16.31 23.30
C GLN A 24 -3.38 15.99 23.59
N GLN A 25 -4.29 16.68 22.92
CA GLN A 25 -5.70 16.47 23.13
C GLN A 25 -6.03 15.11 22.54
N GLN A 26 -6.18 14.13 23.42
CA GLN A 26 -6.56 12.77 23.08
C GLN A 26 -7.87 12.84 22.30
N VAL A 27 -7.90 12.23 21.11
CA VAL A 27 -9.09 12.17 20.26
C VAL A 27 -10.22 11.48 21.03
N SER A 28 -11.38 12.10 21.11
CA SER A 28 -12.52 11.55 21.86
C SER A 28 -13.14 10.34 21.16
N ASP A 29 -13.82 9.47 21.90
CA ASP A 29 -14.53 8.31 21.34
C ASP A 29 -15.62 8.73 20.34
N GLU A 30 -16.23 9.91 20.53
CA GLU A 30 -17.17 10.49 19.57
C GLU A 30 -16.49 10.90 18.26
N GLN A 31 -15.27 11.44 18.31
CA GLN A 31 -14.49 11.73 17.10
C GLN A 31 -14.11 10.44 16.35
N VAL A 32 -13.71 9.40 17.08
CA VAL A 32 -13.39 8.09 16.49
C VAL A 32 -14.63 7.44 15.85
N THR A 33 -15.79 7.52 16.52
CA THR A 33 -17.06 7.04 15.96
C THR A 33 -17.38 7.72 14.63
N ARG A 34 -17.29 9.07 14.56
CA ARG A 34 -17.51 9.82 13.30
C ARG A 34 -16.53 9.45 12.19
N ALA A 35 -15.26 9.20 12.54
CA ALA A 35 -14.28 8.72 11.58
C ALA A 35 -14.62 7.30 11.08
N SER A 36 -15.07 6.42 11.96
CA SER A 36 -15.51 5.07 11.60
C SER A 36 -16.73 5.09 10.67
N GLU A 37 -17.70 5.95 10.94
CA GLU A 37 -18.87 6.16 10.06
C GLU A 37 -18.44 6.66 8.68
N LEU A 38 -17.54 7.65 8.61
CA LEU A 38 -16.99 8.13 7.35
C LEU A 38 -16.25 7.02 6.60
N VAL A 39 -15.37 6.27 7.27
CA VAL A 39 -14.65 5.16 6.62
C VAL A 39 -15.63 4.13 6.07
N SER A 40 -16.65 3.76 6.84
CA SER A 40 -17.66 2.77 6.41
C SER A 40 -18.48 3.27 5.22
N GLU A 41 -18.82 4.57 5.19
CA GLU A 41 -19.48 5.23 4.06
C GLU A 41 -18.60 5.14 2.79
N LEU A 42 -17.30 5.44 2.92
CA LEU A 42 -16.38 5.43 1.78
C LEU A 42 -16.01 4.02 1.33
N GLU A 43 -15.90 3.06 2.24
CA GLU A 43 -15.75 1.63 1.91
C GLU A 43 -16.90 1.13 1.06
N HIS A 44 -18.12 1.57 1.34
CA HIS A 44 -19.28 1.27 0.52
C HIS A 44 -19.15 1.87 -0.90
N GLU A 45 -18.66 3.10 -1.00
CA GLU A 45 -18.48 3.84 -2.26
C GLU A 45 -17.40 3.21 -3.15
N ILE A 46 -16.28 2.77 -2.57
CA ILE A 46 -15.17 2.19 -3.34
C ILE A 46 -15.40 0.74 -3.76
N ARG A 47 -16.49 0.07 -3.34
CA ARG A 47 -16.74 -1.33 -3.70
C ARG A 47 -16.71 -1.57 -5.21
N SER A 48 -17.21 -0.62 -5.99
CA SER A 48 -17.13 -0.71 -7.44
C SER A 48 -15.69 -0.75 -7.97
N PHE A 49 -14.72 -0.08 -7.33
CA PHE A 49 -13.30 -0.18 -7.67
C PHE A 49 -12.71 -1.54 -7.28
N VAL A 50 -13.09 -2.06 -6.10
CA VAL A 50 -12.69 -3.41 -5.67
C VAL A 50 -13.18 -4.45 -6.67
N GLU A 51 -14.43 -4.37 -7.11
CA GLU A 51 -15.02 -5.24 -8.13
C GLU A 51 -14.34 -5.08 -9.49
N GLN A 52 -14.09 -3.84 -9.93
CA GLN A 52 -13.39 -3.55 -11.20
C GLN A 52 -11.99 -4.14 -11.25
N VAL A 53 -11.25 -4.13 -10.14
CA VAL A 53 -9.91 -4.70 -10.07
C VAL A 53 -9.98 -6.21 -9.95
N SER A 54 -10.78 -6.71 -9.01
CA SER A 54 -10.82 -8.13 -8.70
C SER A 54 -11.45 -8.99 -9.79
N ASP A 55 -12.39 -8.46 -10.57
CA ASP A 55 -12.88 -9.10 -11.78
C ASP A 55 -12.45 -8.31 -13.03
N GLY A 56 -11.34 -7.60 -12.97
CA GLY A 56 -10.81 -6.83 -14.08
C GLY A 56 -10.29 -7.72 -15.22
N PRO A 57 -10.11 -7.16 -16.43
CA PRO A 57 -9.66 -7.92 -17.60
C PRO A 57 -8.28 -8.59 -17.38
N PHE A 58 -7.33 -7.91 -16.72
CA PHE A 58 -6.03 -8.51 -16.36
C PHE A 58 -6.21 -9.76 -15.49
N VAL A 59 -6.93 -9.62 -14.37
CA VAL A 59 -7.16 -10.71 -13.42
C VAL A 59 -7.93 -11.86 -14.06
N ARG A 60 -8.97 -11.58 -14.86
CA ARG A 60 -9.73 -12.62 -15.56
C ARG A 60 -8.86 -13.42 -16.52
N GLU A 61 -8.03 -12.76 -17.32
CA GLU A 61 -7.15 -13.46 -18.27
C GLU A 61 -6.01 -14.22 -17.58
N VAL A 62 -5.43 -13.69 -16.50
CA VAL A 62 -4.42 -14.41 -15.71
C VAL A 62 -5.05 -15.65 -15.06
N ARG A 63 -6.26 -15.55 -14.50
CA ARG A 63 -6.97 -16.71 -13.93
C ARG A 63 -7.42 -17.73 -14.98
N ALA A 64 -7.60 -17.31 -16.23
CA ALA A 64 -7.90 -18.20 -17.35
C ALA A 64 -6.63 -18.78 -18.02
N GLY A 65 -5.44 -18.31 -17.64
CA GLY A 65 -4.18 -18.69 -18.28
C GLY A 65 -4.01 -18.12 -19.69
N THR A 66 -4.77 -17.09 -20.06
CA THR A 66 -4.77 -16.51 -21.42
C THR A 66 -3.99 -15.22 -21.53
N PHE A 67 -3.65 -14.57 -20.41
CA PHE A 67 -2.83 -13.36 -20.44
C PHE A 67 -1.38 -13.73 -20.81
N PRO A 68 -0.69 -13.01 -21.71
CA PRO A 68 0.66 -13.37 -22.11
C PRO A 68 1.66 -13.28 -20.95
N LEU A 69 2.57 -14.27 -20.81
CA LEU A 69 3.60 -14.27 -19.75
C LEU A 69 4.51 -13.04 -19.81
N ASP A 70 4.88 -12.56 -21.00
CA ASP A 70 5.67 -11.33 -21.14
C ASP A 70 4.89 -10.09 -20.68
N GLY A 71 3.56 -10.11 -20.75
CA GLY A 71 2.71 -9.09 -20.16
C GLY A 71 2.71 -9.13 -18.63
N ILE A 72 2.71 -10.33 -18.03
CA ILE A 72 2.84 -10.51 -16.57
C ILE A 72 4.20 -9.99 -16.10
N ARG A 73 5.28 -10.35 -16.81
CA ARG A 73 6.62 -9.81 -16.57
C ARG A 73 6.63 -8.28 -16.59
N PHE A 74 6.00 -7.66 -17.58
CA PHE A 74 5.85 -6.21 -17.64
C PHE A 74 5.16 -5.63 -16.40
N VAL A 75 4.09 -6.25 -15.90
CA VAL A 75 3.41 -5.79 -14.68
C VAL A 75 4.37 -5.78 -13.48
N HIS A 76 5.12 -6.86 -13.26
CA HIS A 76 6.02 -6.96 -12.12
C HIS A 76 7.28 -6.11 -12.24
N LEU A 77 7.77 -5.86 -13.47
CA LEU A 77 8.80 -4.84 -13.73
C LEU A 77 8.33 -3.46 -13.27
N ASN A 78 7.07 -3.08 -13.52
CA ASN A 78 6.51 -1.83 -13.03
C ASN A 78 6.26 -1.86 -11.51
N HIS A 79 5.80 -2.99 -10.97
CA HIS A 79 5.47 -3.14 -9.55
C HIS A 79 6.69 -2.86 -8.65
N TYR A 80 7.89 -3.26 -9.08
CA TYR A 80 9.14 -2.92 -8.39
C TYR A 80 9.31 -1.41 -8.17
N HIS A 81 9.16 -0.60 -9.22
CA HIS A 81 9.34 0.86 -9.12
C HIS A 81 8.25 1.52 -8.29
N LEU A 82 7.04 0.97 -8.35
CA LEU A 82 5.93 1.43 -7.54
C LEU A 82 6.21 1.21 -6.04
N ILE A 83 6.71 0.03 -5.63
CA ILE A 83 7.06 -0.26 -4.23
C ILE A 83 8.25 0.60 -3.76
N VAL A 84 9.27 0.78 -4.60
CA VAL A 84 10.41 1.66 -4.27
C VAL A 84 9.95 3.10 -4.01
N ASN A 85 8.99 3.59 -4.79
CA ASN A 85 8.43 4.92 -4.57
C ASN A 85 7.54 4.96 -3.32
N ASP A 86 6.78 3.91 -3.02
CA ASP A 86 5.98 3.79 -1.80
C ASP A 86 6.85 3.79 -0.54
N MET A 87 7.97 3.06 -0.54
CA MET A 87 8.96 3.12 0.54
C MET A 87 9.47 4.56 0.77
N SER A 88 9.71 5.31 -0.31
CA SER A 88 10.15 6.71 -0.21
C SER A 88 9.04 7.59 0.36
N ASN A 89 7.81 7.41 -0.09
CA ASN A 89 6.64 8.12 0.41
C ASN A 89 6.41 7.87 1.92
N LEU A 90 6.53 6.61 2.36
CA LEU A 90 6.36 6.22 3.76
C LEU A 90 7.36 6.88 4.69
N ASN A 91 8.62 7.01 4.27
CA ASN A 91 9.62 7.76 5.05
C ASN A 91 9.25 9.25 5.18
N VAL A 92 8.65 9.85 4.14
CA VAL A 92 8.13 11.22 4.23
C VAL A 92 6.93 11.28 5.19
N TYR A 93 6.06 10.28 5.21
CA TYR A 93 4.93 10.23 6.16
C TYR A 93 5.40 10.16 7.60
N VAL A 94 6.44 9.36 7.89
CA VAL A 94 7.08 9.32 9.21
C VAL A 94 7.59 10.70 9.61
N ALA A 95 8.28 11.40 8.73
CA ALA A 95 8.79 12.75 8.99
C ALA A 95 7.67 13.80 9.17
N LYS A 96 6.47 13.52 8.66
CA LYS A 96 5.30 14.39 8.70
C LYS A 96 4.41 14.17 9.93
N ALA A 97 4.63 13.08 10.67
CA ALA A 97 3.90 12.78 11.89
C ALA A 97 3.98 13.93 12.91
N ARG A 98 2.84 14.28 13.50
CA ARG A 98 2.71 15.42 14.43
C ARG A 98 2.81 15.00 15.90
N ASN A 99 2.63 13.72 16.17
CA ASN A 99 2.61 13.12 17.50
C ASN A 99 3.11 11.67 17.44
N GLU A 100 3.30 11.07 18.61
CA GLU A 100 3.82 9.70 18.75
C GLU A 100 2.91 8.66 18.08
N GLN A 101 1.59 8.82 18.17
CA GLN A 101 0.64 7.87 17.57
C GLN A 101 0.75 7.84 16.04
N GLU A 102 0.80 9.00 15.38
CA GLU A 102 1.02 9.10 13.94
C GLU A 102 2.40 8.55 13.54
N MET A 103 3.42 8.83 14.34
CA MET A 103 4.79 8.38 14.10
C MET A 103 4.85 6.84 14.11
N LEU A 104 4.31 6.21 15.17
CA LEU A 104 4.28 4.75 15.29
C LEU A 104 3.51 4.09 14.15
N PHE A 105 2.35 4.63 13.78
CA PHE A 105 1.56 4.12 12.65
C PHE A 105 2.33 4.18 11.33
N PHE A 106 2.91 5.33 10.97
CA PHE A 106 3.64 5.43 9.71
C PHE A 106 4.96 4.65 9.72
N HIS A 107 5.60 4.51 10.88
CA HIS A 107 6.82 3.72 11.02
C HIS A 107 6.54 2.21 10.90
N PHE A 108 5.39 1.77 11.42
CA PHE A 108 4.87 0.42 11.19
C PHE A 108 4.64 0.20 9.68
N MET A 109 3.92 1.10 9.01
CA MET A 109 3.69 0.99 7.56
C MET A 109 5.00 0.95 6.74
N ALA A 110 5.99 1.78 7.09
CA ALA A 110 7.30 1.78 6.45
C ALA A 110 8.04 0.44 6.63
N THR A 111 7.88 -0.19 7.80
CA THR A 111 8.48 -1.49 8.11
C THR A 111 7.80 -2.60 7.32
N GLU A 112 6.48 -2.60 7.26
CA GLU A 112 5.71 -3.60 6.51
C GLU A 112 5.97 -3.48 5.00
N GLU A 113 6.06 -2.27 4.44
CA GLU A 113 6.42 -2.10 3.03
C GLU A 113 7.82 -2.64 2.73
N LYS A 114 8.77 -2.45 3.66
CA LYS A 114 10.12 -3.04 3.52
C LYS A 114 10.07 -4.57 3.56
N ASN A 115 9.27 -5.16 4.44
CA ASN A 115 9.08 -6.62 4.49
C ASN A 115 8.43 -7.12 3.19
N HIS A 116 7.48 -6.36 2.65
CA HIS A 116 6.83 -6.62 1.38
C HIS A 116 7.84 -6.58 0.22
N PHE A 117 8.72 -5.57 0.17
CA PHE A 117 9.71 -5.38 -0.88
C PHE A 117 10.64 -6.60 -1.08
N GLU A 118 11.02 -7.31 -0.02
CA GLU A 118 11.85 -8.50 -0.13
C GLU A 118 11.15 -9.62 -0.92
N SER A 119 9.81 -9.72 -0.82
CA SER A 119 9.00 -10.70 -1.54
C SER A 119 8.86 -10.39 -3.04
N VAL A 120 9.12 -9.15 -3.46
CA VAL A 120 9.11 -8.75 -4.89
C VAL A 120 10.17 -9.53 -5.68
N PHE A 121 11.35 -9.69 -5.09
CA PHE A 121 12.44 -10.41 -5.75
C PHE A 121 12.18 -11.91 -5.87
N LEU A 122 11.37 -12.48 -4.97
CA LEU A 122 10.97 -13.88 -5.05
C LEU A 122 10.08 -14.12 -6.28
N LEU A 123 9.06 -13.27 -6.47
CA LEU A 123 8.17 -13.36 -7.62
C LEU A 123 8.90 -13.06 -8.94
N ASN A 124 9.73 -12.02 -8.95
CA ASN A 124 10.53 -11.67 -10.14
C ASN A 124 11.43 -12.83 -10.55
N LYS A 125 12.10 -13.49 -9.60
CA LYS A 125 12.90 -14.69 -9.87
C LYS A 125 12.03 -15.83 -10.43
N GLY A 126 10.85 -16.07 -9.88
CA GLY A 126 9.90 -17.05 -10.41
C GLY A 126 9.48 -16.78 -11.86
N LEU A 127 9.39 -15.50 -12.23
CA LEU A 127 9.10 -15.05 -13.59
C LEU A 127 10.31 -15.08 -14.54
N GLY A 128 11.50 -15.38 -14.01
CA GLY A 128 12.77 -15.36 -14.75
C GLY A 128 13.29 -13.96 -15.03
N LEU A 129 12.97 -12.98 -14.18
CA LEU A 129 13.47 -11.61 -14.25
C LEU A 129 14.71 -11.45 -13.38
N GLU A 130 15.79 -10.94 -13.98
CA GLU A 130 17.03 -10.70 -13.26
C GLU A 130 16.97 -9.38 -12.47
N PRO A 131 17.55 -9.30 -11.26
CA PRO A 131 17.45 -8.10 -10.41
C PRO A 131 17.96 -6.81 -11.07
N ASP A 132 19.00 -6.89 -11.90
CA ASP A 132 19.56 -5.73 -12.59
C ASP A 132 18.68 -5.27 -13.75
N GLU A 133 17.99 -6.19 -14.43
CA GLU A 133 16.98 -5.87 -15.44
C GLU A 133 15.80 -5.14 -14.78
N VAL A 134 15.30 -5.67 -13.67
CA VAL A 134 14.20 -5.05 -12.91
C VAL A 134 14.56 -3.64 -12.45
N ARG A 135 15.79 -3.42 -11.96
CA ARG A 135 16.26 -2.10 -11.53
C ARG A 135 16.41 -1.11 -12.68
N ALA A 136 16.89 -1.57 -13.83
CA ALA A 136 17.16 -0.73 -15.00
C ALA A 136 15.91 -0.47 -15.86
N PHE A 137 14.82 -1.19 -15.61
CA PHE A 137 13.59 -1.04 -16.37
C PHE A 137 13.07 0.40 -16.29
N GLN A 138 12.56 0.90 -17.42
CA GLN A 138 11.90 2.20 -17.45
C GLN A 138 10.40 2.00 -17.20
N PRO A 139 9.87 2.37 -16.03
CA PRO A 139 8.48 2.13 -15.71
C PRO A 139 7.55 2.95 -16.60
N HIS A 140 6.41 2.36 -16.95
CA HIS A 140 5.37 3.04 -17.69
C HIS A 140 4.60 3.97 -16.76
N SER A 141 4.47 5.26 -17.13
CA SER A 141 3.87 6.28 -16.26
C SER A 141 2.47 5.94 -15.77
N ALA A 142 1.64 5.31 -16.62
CA ALA A 142 0.29 4.87 -16.25
C ALA A 142 0.28 3.81 -15.14
N CYS A 143 1.32 2.96 -15.04
CA CYS A 143 1.47 1.96 -13.98
C CYS A 143 1.95 2.57 -12.66
N LEU A 144 2.35 3.84 -12.66
CA LEU A 144 2.81 4.56 -11.47
C LEU A 144 1.77 5.56 -10.94
N LEU A 145 0.58 5.66 -11.55
CA LEU A 145 -0.42 6.67 -11.20
C LEU A 145 -0.76 6.67 -9.71
N ARG A 146 -0.97 5.48 -9.15
CA ARG A 146 -1.30 5.30 -7.74
C ARG A 146 -0.17 5.77 -6.83
N THR A 147 1.07 5.30 -7.01
CA THR A 147 2.19 5.76 -6.18
C THR A 147 2.50 7.25 -6.34
N ASN A 148 2.33 7.82 -7.54
CA ASN A 148 2.47 9.25 -7.78
C ASN A 148 1.43 10.07 -7.02
N TYR A 149 0.21 9.54 -6.88
CA TYR A 149 -0.81 10.15 -6.05
C TYR A 149 -0.43 10.13 -4.56
N PHE A 150 0.14 9.02 -4.08
CA PHE A 150 0.68 8.93 -2.72
C PHE A 150 1.88 9.87 -2.50
N SER A 151 2.72 10.12 -3.52
CA SER A 151 3.76 11.17 -3.46
C SER A 151 3.17 12.57 -3.35
N ARG A 152 2.05 12.85 -4.04
CA ARG A 152 1.30 14.11 -3.84
C ARG A 152 0.80 14.22 -2.40
N LEU A 153 0.25 13.15 -1.82
CA LEU A 153 -0.18 13.14 -0.43
C LEU A 153 1.00 13.32 0.54
N ALA A 154 2.18 12.79 0.22
CA ALA A 154 3.40 12.99 1.00
C ALA A 154 3.74 14.46 1.15
N GLN A 155 3.65 15.21 0.05
CA GLN A 155 3.98 16.63 0.04
C GLN A 155 2.85 17.50 0.59
N TYR A 156 1.60 17.21 0.22
CA TYR A 156 0.50 18.16 0.40
C TYR A 156 -0.66 17.66 1.26
N GLY A 157 -0.75 16.35 1.55
CA GLY A 157 -1.83 15.79 2.33
C GLY A 157 -1.70 16.08 3.82
N THR A 158 -2.71 15.78 4.62
CA THR A 158 -2.58 15.67 6.09
C THR A 158 -2.32 14.21 6.51
N PRO A 159 -1.83 13.94 7.74
CA PRO A 159 -1.74 12.57 8.25
C PRO A 159 -3.05 11.77 8.16
N GLY A 160 -4.20 12.39 8.43
CA GLY A 160 -5.51 11.78 8.28
C GLY A 160 -5.87 11.46 6.83
N GLU A 161 -5.54 12.35 5.88
CA GLU A 161 -5.73 12.09 4.45
C GLU A 161 -4.88 10.93 3.96
N ILE A 162 -3.62 10.84 4.41
CA ILE A 162 -2.73 9.73 4.08
C ILE A 162 -3.25 8.42 4.68
N ALA A 163 -3.59 8.40 5.99
CA ALA A 163 -4.08 7.20 6.66
C ALA A 163 -5.38 6.67 6.02
N LEU A 164 -6.31 7.57 5.68
CA LEU A 164 -7.54 7.20 4.97
C LEU A 164 -7.28 6.70 3.55
N ALA A 165 -6.37 7.33 2.82
CA ALA A 165 -5.97 6.89 1.49
C ALA A 165 -5.39 5.47 1.51
N ILE A 166 -4.50 5.15 2.45
CA ILE A 166 -3.95 3.78 2.61
C ILE A 166 -5.09 2.81 2.93
N LEU A 167 -5.94 3.15 3.90
CA LEU A 167 -7.04 2.28 4.37
C LEU A 167 -8.02 1.92 3.24
N LEU A 168 -8.36 2.86 2.36
CA LEU A 168 -9.27 2.62 1.24
C LEU A 168 -8.58 2.05 -0.01
N ASN A 169 -7.26 2.24 -0.17
CA ASN A 169 -6.51 1.61 -1.27
C ASN A 169 -6.38 0.11 -1.07
N PHE A 170 -6.15 -0.32 0.17
CA PHE A 170 -5.77 -1.69 0.50
C PHE A 170 -6.77 -2.74 -0.02
N PRO A 171 -8.11 -2.61 0.18
CA PRO A 171 -9.07 -3.59 -0.35
C PRO A 171 -9.08 -3.68 -1.87
N VAL A 172 -8.78 -2.58 -2.58
CA VAL A 172 -8.77 -2.55 -4.05
C VAL A 172 -7.57 -3.35 -4.57
N TRP A 173 -6.37 -3.06 -4.06
CA TRP A 173 -5.16 -3.80 -4.42
C TRP A 173 -5.25 -5.28 -4.02
N ALA A 174 -5.65 -5.56 -2.78
CA ALA A 174 -5.78 -6.92 -2.24
C ALA A 174 -6.76 -7.78 -3.06
N GLY A 175 -7.87 -7.18 -3.52
CA GLY A 175 -8.86 -7.86 -4.34
C GLY A 175 -8.32 -8.40 -5.66
N GLY A 176 -7.39 -7.65 -6.28
CA GLY A 176 -6.68 -8.05 -7.49
C GLY A 176 -5.53 -9.01 -7.21
N ALA A 177 -4.64 -8.66 -6.27
CA ALA A 177 -3.43 -9.40 -5.95
C ALA A 177 -3.72 -10.88 -5.62
N LYS A 178 -4.69 -11.14 -4.74
CA LYS A 178 -5.09 -12.50 -4.37
C LYS A 178 -5.51 -13.34 -5.58
N ARG A 179 -6.27 -12.74 -6.49
CA ARG A 179 -6.81 -13.41 -7.67
C ARG A 179 -5.78 -13.59 -8.77
N GLU A 180 -4.86 -12.65 -8.91
CA GLU A 180 -3.66 -12.80 -9.73
C GLU A 180 -2.84 -14.00 -9.22
N ALA A 181 -2.53 -14.06 -7.93
CA ALA A 181 -1.80 -15.17 -7.32
C ALA A 181 -2.44 -16.53 -7.64
N GLU A 182 -3.77 -16.65 -7.52
CA GLU A 182 -4.49 -17.86 -7.89
C GLU A 182 -4.28 -18.28 -9.37
N GLY A 183 -4.21 -17.31 -10.28
CA GLY A 183 -4.00 -17.57 -11.71
C GLY A 183 -2.55 -17.93 -12.01
N LEU A 184 -1.60 -17.20 -11.42
CA LEU A 184 -0.16 -17.47 -11.51
C LEU A 184 0.18 -18.89 -11.07
N LYS A 185 -0.39 -19.32 -9.94
CA LYS A 185 -0.23 -20.68 -9.39
C LYS A 185 -0.79 -21.76 -10.32
N ARG A 186 -1.96 -21.52 -10.91
CA ARG A 186 -2.66 -22.52 -11.72
C ARG A 186 -2.10 -22.66 -13.13
N HIS A 187 -1.65 -21.57 -13.75
CA HIS A 187 -1.42 -21.53 -15.20
C HIS A 187 -0.01 -21.13 -15.62
N TYR A 188 0.78 -20.54 -14.71
CA TYR A 188 2.10 -19.98 -15.06
C TYR A 188 3.26 -20.64 -14.32
N GLY A 189 3.01 -21.73 -13.58
CA GLY A 189 4.05 -22.49 -12.90
C GLY A 189 4.68 -21.77 -11.70
N LEU A 190 3.97 -20.81 -11.12
CA LEU A 190 4.35 -20.09 -9.90
C LEU A 190 3.67 -20.72 -8.67
N GLY A 191 3.90 -20.17 -7.48
CA GLY A 191 3.45 -20.72 -6.20
C GLY A 191 4.42 -21.74 -5.62
N ASN A 192 5.70 -21.66 -5.98
CA ASN A 192 6.69 -22.65 -5.55
C ASN A 192 7.34 -22.24 -4.22
N PRO A 193 7.66 -23.20 -3.33
CA PRO A 193 8.38 -22.91 -2.12
C PRO A 193 9.81 -22.42 -2.43
N VAL A 194 10.24 -21.40 -1.70
CA VAL A 194 11.59 -20.84 -1.79
C VAL A 194 12.54 -21.69 -0.92
N PRO A 195 13.66 -22.21 -1.48
CA PRO A 195 14.60 -23.01 -0.69
C PRO A 195 15.16 -22.27 0.52
N GLY A 196 15.14 -22.92 1.68
CA GLY A 196 15.74 -22.39 2.91
C GLY A 196 14.82 -21.51 3.78
N GLY A 197 13.53 -21.45 3.46
CA GLY A 197 12.52 -20.73 4.26
C GLY A 197 11.14 -21.37 4.17
N ASP A 198 10.13 -20.68 4.73
CA ASP A 198 8.71 -21.04 4.62
C ASP A 198 7.98 -20.26 3.52
N GLN A 199 8.72 -19.47 2.74
CA GLN A 199 8.20 -18.52 1.75
C GLN A 199 7.84 -19.20 0.43
N PHE A 200 6.91 -18.60 -0.31
CA PHE A 200 6.58 -18.93 -1.70
C PHE A 200 6.94 -17.77 -2.63
N ASP A 201 7.24 -18.09 -3.89
CA ASP A 201 7.52 -17.07 -4.92
C ASP A 201 6.36 -16.09 -5.16
N THR A 202 5.11 -16.42 -4.79
CA THR A 202 3.95 -15.53 -4.88
C THR A 202 3.60 -14.80 -3.58
N ASP A 203 4.40 -14.89 -2.52
CA ASP A 203 4.03 -14.37 -1.19
C ASP A 203 3.66 -12.88 -1.16
N ILE A 204 4.26 -12.08 -2.05
CA ILE A 204 3.92 -10.66 -2.26
C ILE A 204 2.43 -10.46 -2.58
N LEU A 205 1.76 -11.46 -3.16
CA LEU A 205 0.36 -11.41 -3.53
C LEU A 205 -0.56 -12.18 -2.56
N ASP A 206 -0.02 -12.81 -1.51
CA ASP A 206 -0.78 -13.71 -0.63
C ASP A 206 -0.69 -13.32 0.87
N ARG A 207 0.43 -12.78 1.35
CA ARG A 207 0.72 -12.67 2.80
C ARG A 207 0.31 -11.36 3.47
N PHE A 208 -0.51 -10.54 2.81
CA PHE A 208 -0.88 -9.23 3.32
C PHE A 208 -2.01 -9.23 4.36
N GLU A 209 -2.81 -10.30 4.46
CA GLU A 209 -3.95 -10.37 5.38
C GLU A 209 -3.50 -10.38 6.87
N ASP A 210 -2.37 -11.02 7.20
CA ASP A 210 -1.84 -11.10 8.58
C ASP A 210 -1.14 -9.81 9.04
N ALA A 211 -0.71 -8.95 8.11
CA ALA A 211 0.11 -7.77 8.39
C ALA A 211 -0.71 -6.53 8.82
N THR A 212 -2.02 -6.66 9.05
CA THR A 212 -2.92 -5.51 9.28
C THR A 212 -3.65 -5.55 10.63
N GLU A 213 -3.22 -6.39 11.57
CA GLU A 213 -3.80 -6.41 12.92
C GLU A 213 -3.65 -5.04 13.60
N GLY A 214 -4.75 -4.48 14.11
CA GLY A 214 -4.76 -3.16 14.77
C GLY A 214 -4.54 -1.96 13.84
N PHE A 215 -4.31 -2.18 12.54
CA PHE A 215 -4.05 -1.14 11.54
C PHE A 215 -5.26 -0.19 11.41
N ARG A 216 -6.47 -0.77 11.34
CA ARG A 216 -7.70 -0.01 11.16
C ARG A 216 -7.95 0.94 12.32
N GLU A 217 -7.83 0.45 13.54
CA GLU A 217 -8.08 1.22 14.76
C GLU A 217 -7.12 2.41 14.87
N GLN A 218 -5.85 2.21 14.53
CA GLN A 218 -4.85 3.28 14.51
C GLN A 218 -5.15 4.32 13.42
N ALA A 219 -5.47 3.86 12.20
CA ALA A 219 -5.84 4.74 11.10
C ALA A 219 -7.08 5.59 11.45
N LEU A 220 -8.11 4.99 12.05
CA LEU A 220 -9.33 5.70 12.47
C LEU A 220 -9.05 6.85 13.44
N ARG A 221 -8.15 6.66 14.40
CA ARG A 221 -7.76 7.72 15.34
C ARG A 221 -7.01 8.86 14.65
N ILE A 222 -6.16 8.55 13.65
CA ILE A 222 -5.44 9.57 12.87
C ILE A 222 -6.43 10.34 11.98
N VAL A 223 -7.37 9.65 11.32
CA VAL A 223 -8.45 10.28 10.52
C VAL A 223 -9.31 11.18 11.40
N ALA A 224 -9.69 10.72 12.59
CA ALA A 224 -10.49 11.48 13.55
C ALA A 224 -9.81 12.78 14.02
N THR A 225 -8.47 12.83 14.02
CA THR A 225 -7.69 14.04 14.34
C THR A 225 -7.91 15.15 13.30
N ASP A 226 -8.06 14.78 12.03
CA ASP A 226 -8.26 15.75 10.94
C ASP A 226 -9.73 15.93 10.54
N LEU A 227 -10.65 15.11 11.07
CA LEU A 227 -12.09 15.20 10.83
C LEU A 227 -12.77 16.24 11.75
N LEU A 228 -12.44 17.51 11.57
CA LEU A 228 -12.91 18.61 12.41
C LEU A 228 -14.04 19.43 11.81
N THR A 229 -14.09 19.56 10.48
CA THR A 229 -15.02 20.46 9.78
C THR A 229 -15.59 19.81 8.53
N PRO A 230 -16.69 20.35 7.95
CA PRO A 230 -17.17 19.89 6.64
C PRO A 230 -16.10 19.99 5.54
N GLY A 231 -15.22 21.01 5.59
CA GLY A 231 -14.12 21.17 4.65
C GLY A 231 -13.07 20.07 4.77
N SER A 232 -12.69 19.70 6.00
CA SER A 232 -11.74 18.61 6.22
C SER A 232 -12.35 17.23 5.91
N LYS A 233 -13.66 17.03 6.17
CA LYS A 233 -14.40 15.85 5.69
C LYS A 233 -14.29 15.71 4.16
N ALA A 234 -14.46 16.81 3.42
CA ALA A 234 -14.34 16.79 1.96
C ALA A 234 -12.90 16.50 1.47
N GLY A 235 -11.88 17.00 2.18
CA GLY A 235 -10.46 16.68 1.93
C GLY A 235 -10.18 15.18 2.10
N LEU A 236 -10.53 14.64 3.28
CA LEU A 236 -10.44 13.22 3.62
C LEU A 236 -11.13 12.34 2.58
N ARG A 237 -12.40 12.62 2.26
CA ARG A 237 -13.14 11.87 1.23
C ARG A 237 -12.39 11.86 -0.09
N ARG A 238 -11.96 13.03 -0.57
CA ARG A 238 -11.24 13.14 -1.83
C ARG A 238 -9.94 12.33 -1.81
N ALA A 239 -9.21 12.38 -0.69
CA ALA A 239 -7.98 11.61 -0.50
C ALA A 239 -8.20 10.11 -0.65
N GLY A 240 -9.18 9.60 0.09
CA GLY A 240 -9.56 8.18 0.09
C GLY A 240 -10.08 7.69 -1.26
N ILE A 241 -11.05 8.38 -1.85
CA ILE A 241 -11.67 7.98 -3.12
C ILE A 241 -10.66 8.04 -4.27
N TRP A 242 -9.81 9.07 -4.32
CA TRP A 242 -8.80 9.16 -5.38
C TRP A 242 -7.74 8.06 -5.25
N ALA A 243 -7.33 7.68 -4.04
CA ALA A 243 -6.41 6.55 -3.86
C ALA A 243 -6.98 5.25 -4.46
N ALA A 244 -8.21 4.89 -4.09
CA ALA A 244 -8.90 3.72 -4.61
C ALA A 244 -9.10 3.78 -6.15
N ASN A 245 -9.46 4.95 -6.68
CA ASN A 245 -9.63 5.14 -8.12
C ASN A 245 -8.30 5.01 -8.88
N TYR A 246 -7.21 5.61 -8.38
CA TYR A 246 -5.90 5.50 -9.03
C TYR A 246 -5.36 4.08 -9.00
N GLU A 247 -5.64 3.30 -7.94
CA GLU A 247 -5.35 1.86 -7.93
C GLU A 247 -6.09 1.16 -9.07
N ALA A 248 -7.41 1.36 -9.21
CA ALA A 248 -8.18 0.77 -10.31
C ALA A 248 -7.64 1.16 -11.70
N MET A 249 -7.20 2.41 -11.88
CA MET A 249 -6.55 2.86 -13.13
C MET A 249 -5.22 2.15 -13.41
N VAL A 250 -4.43 1.86 -12.37
CA VAL A 250 -3.17 1.11 -12.50
C VAL A 250 -3.44 -0.32 -12.95
N TRP A 251 -4.45 -1.00 -12.40
CA TRP A 251 -4.84 -2.35 -12.84
C TRP A 251 -5.34 -2.39 -14.29
N GLN A 252 -6.07 -1.35 -14.73
CA GLN A 252 -6.42 -1.22 -16.15
C GLN A 252 -5.18 -1.00 -17.02
N ALA A 253 -4.22 -0.19 -16.56
CA ALA A 253 -2.96 0.01 -17.26
C ALA A 253 -2.12 -1.27 -17.35
N TYR A 254 -2.11 -2.11 -16.32
CA TYR A 254 -1.48 -3.44 -16.35
C TYR A 254 -2.03 -4.30 -17.48
N TYR A 255 -3.36 -4.33 -17.64
CA TYR A 255 -3.98 -5.05 -18.75
C TYR A 255 -3.53 -4.49 -20.11
N GLU A 256 -3.78 -3.20 -20.36
CA GLU A 256 -3.58 -2.59 -21.68
C GLU A 256 -2.10 -2.56 -22.10
N GLN A 257 -1.23 -2.14 -21.18
CA GLN A 257 0.19 -1.99 -21.48
C GLN A 257 0.92 -3.33 -21.43
N GLY A 258 0.50 -4.26 -20.58
CA GLY A 258 1.04 -5.63 -20.56
C GLY A 258 0.78 -6.35 -21.89
N ARG A 259 -0.43 -6.24 -22.45
CA ARG A 259 -0.77 -6.77 -23.78
C ARG A 259 0.12 -6.16 -24.88
N ARG A 260 0.22 -4.83 -24.92
CA ARG A 260 1.07 -4.13 -25.90
C ARG A 260 2.55 -4.48 -25.76
N TYR A 261 3.02 -4.66 -24.53
CA TYR A 261 4.40 -5.10 -24.27
C TYR A 261 4.62 -6.50 -24.84
N ALA A 262 3.74 -7.45 -24.53
CA ALA A 262 3.83 -8.81 -25.06
C ALA A 262 3.82 -8.86 -26.60
N GLU A 263 2.94 -8.10 -27.25
CA GLU A 263 2.88 -7.99 -28.73
C GLU A 263 4.20 -7.46 -29.33
N ARG A 264 4.89 -6.53 -28.64
CA ARG A 264 6.20 -6.04 -29.07
C ARG A 264 7.29 -7.10 -28.89
N MET A 265 7.26 -7.84 -27.79
CA MET A 265 8.23 -8.92 -27.53
C MET A 265 8.09 -10.07 -28.52
N GLU A 266 6.87 -10.40 -28.93
CA GLU A 266 6.61 -11.42 -29.95
C GLU A 266 7.17 -10.99 -31.32
N LYS A 267 6.98 -9.74 -31.74
CA LYS A 267 7.52 -9.21 -33.00
C LYS A 267 9.04 -9.09 -33.04
N ALA A 268 9.69 -9.07 -31.87
CA ALA A 268 11.14 -8.97 -31.75
C ALA A 268 11.85 -10.33 -31.77
N ARG A 269 11.11 -11.44 -31.73
CA ARG A 269 11.60 -12.82 -31.85
C ARG A 269 11.57 -13.27 -33.31
#